data_AF-A0A1B6CRN9-F1
#
_entry.id   AF-A0A1B6CRN9-F1
#
_cell.length_a   1.000
_cell.length_b   1.000
_cell.length_c   1.000
_cell.angle_alpha   90.00
_cell.angle_beta   90.00
_cell.angle_gamma   90.00
#
_symmetry.space_group_name_H-M   'P 1'
#
loop_
_entity.id
_entity.type
_entity.pdbx_description
1 polymer ?
#
loop_
_entity_poly.entity_id
_entity_poly.type
_entity_poly.pdbx_seq_one_letter_code
_entity_poly.pdbx_strand_id
1 'polypeptide(L)'
;LVRNITGPIHGTNRNVTVDIWFASVGLFQTMVQDYGLTMVGTLRKDKAEIPESFKSFKEVGSSRFAFDHNKTLVVHSPKRGKNVVLLSTMHYDDAVDEETKKQEVILFYNSTKGGTDTFDKLCHCYSVARRTNRCPLRFFLVCLITPE
;
A
#
# COMPACT_ATOMS: atom_id res chain seq x y z
N LEU A 1 10.23 -5.61 -8.92
CA LEU A 1 10.76 -4.85 -7.77
C LEU A 1 10.27 -5.41 -6.43
N VAL A 2 8.97 -5.35 -6.12
CA VAL A 2 8.43 -5.81 -4.82
C VAL A 2 8.90 -7.22 -4.47
N ARG A 3 8.77 -8.18 -5.39
CA ARG A 3 9.25 -9.57 -5.23
C ARG A 3 10.72 -9.67 -4.81
N ASN A 4 11.58 -8.82 -5.36
CA ASN A 4 13.02 -8.86 -5.09
C ASN A 4 13.33 -8.21 -3.73
N ILE A 5 12.69 -7.07 -3.42
CA ILE A 5 12.88 -6.37 -2.14
C ILE A 5 12.38 -7.22 -0.98
N THR A 6 11.27 -7.95 -1.17
CA THR A 6 10.69 -8.80 -0.12
C THR A 6 11.37 -10.16 0.01
N GLY A 7 12.41 -10.46 -0.79
CA GLY A 7 13.15 -11.72 -0.76
C GLY A 7 13.50 -12.23 0.65
N PRO A 8 14.05 -11.38 1.54
CA PRO A 8 14.42 -11.78 2.90
C PRO A 8 13.24 -12.18 3.81
N ILE A 9 12.01 -11.83 3.44
CA ILE A 9 10.81 -12.09 4.25
C ILE A 9 9.83 -13.07 3.59
N HIS A 10 10.19 -13.70 2.47
CA HIS A 10 9.37 -14.74 1.85
C HIS A 10 9.13 -15.92 2.82
N GLY A 11 7.93 -16.49 2.78
CA GLY A 11 7.51 -17.62 3.63
C GLY A 11 7.23 -17.27 5.09
N THR A 12 7.30 -15.99 5.47
CA THR A 12 7.13 -15.56 6.87
C THR A 12 5.70 -15.16 7.23
N ASN A 13 4.76 -15.21 6.26
CA ASN A 13 3.36 -14.80 6.41
C ASN A 13 3.21 -13.35 6.92
N ARG A 14 4.22 -12.50 6.66
CA ARG A 14 4.17 -11.07 6.96
C ARG A 14 3.32 -10.35 5.92
N ASN A 15 2.81 -9.18 6.32
CA ASN A 15 2.08 -8.29 5.43
C ASN A 15 3.00 -7.21 4.85
N VAL A 16 2.80 -6.89 3.57
CA VAL A 16 3.49 -5.81 2.85
C VAL A 16 2.49 -4.76 2.41
N THR A 17 2.66 -3.53 2.90
CA THR A 17 1.88 -2.38 2.43
C THR A 17 2.56 -1.73 1.23
N VAL A 18 1.83 -1.57 0.13
CA VAL A 18 2.36 -0.99 -1.12
C VAL A 18 1.55 0.19 -1.62
N ASP A 19 2.25 1.14 -2.23
CA ASP A 19 1.65 2.27 -2.91
C ASP A 19 1.14 1.88 -4.32
N ILE A 20 0.31 2.75 -4.91
CA ILE A 20 -0.33 2.64 -6.23
C ILE A 20 0.62 2.16 -7.33
N TRP A 21 1.86 2.64 -7.33
CA TRP A 21 2.85 2.33 -8.36
C TRP A 21 3.30 0.86 -8.36
N PHE A 22 3.20 0.20 -7.21
CA PHE A 22 3.67 -1.15 -7.02
C PHE A 22 2.53 -2.16 -6.91
N ALA A 23 1.28 -1.70 -6.97
CA ALA A 23 0.10 -2.54 -6.78
C ALA A 23 -0.47 -3.06 -8.12
N SER A 24 -0.71 -4.36 -8.17
CA SER A 24 -1.50 -5.03 -9.23
C SER A 24 -2.20 -6.26 -8.68
N VAL A 25 -3.36 -6.59 -9.23
CA VAL A 25 -4.16 -7.75 -8.77
C VAL A 25 -3.38 -9.06 -8.90
N GLY A 26 -2.71 -9.25 -10.05
CA GLY A 26 -1.87 -10.43 -10.28
C GLY A 26 -0.71 -10.54 -9.29
N LEU A 27 -0.06 -9.42 -8.93
CA LEU A 27 1.03 -9.43 -7.95
C LEU A 27 0.55 -9.88 -6.58
N PHE A 28 -0.59 -9.37 -6.12
CA PHE A 28 -1.17 -9.73 -4.82
C PHE A 28 -1.46 -11.23 -4.75
N GLN A 29 -1.96 -11.81 -5.85
CA GLN A 29 -2.14 -13.26 -5.95
C GLN A 29 -0.83 -14.02 -5.88
N THR A 30 0.17 -13.63 -6.67
CA THR A 30 1.47 -14.31 -6.70
C THR A 30 2.12 -14.29 -5.31
N MET A 31 2.04 -13.17 -4.60
CA MET A 31 2.71 -13.00 -3.30
C MET A 31 2.13 -13.91 -2.22
N VAL A 32 0.82 -14.12 -2.23
CA VAL A 32 0.17 -15.06 -1.32
C VAL A 32 0.47 -16.50 -1.69
N GLN A 33 0.36 -16.86 -2.97
CA GLN A 33 0.46 -18.25 -3.44
C GLN A 33 1.90 -18.77 -3.46
N ASP A 34 2.82 -17.99 -4.01
CA ASP A 34 4.18 -18.45 -4.32
C ASP A 34 5.21 -17.99 -3.28
N TYR A 35 4.92 -16.91 -2.54
CA TYR A 35 5.91 -16.27 -1.65
C TYR A 35 5.49 -16.22 -0.18
N GLY A 36 4.30 -16.73 0.18
CA GLY A 36 3.82 -16.76 1.57
C GLY A 36 3.79 -15.38 2.24
N LEU A 37 3.33 -14.36 1.50
CA LEU A 37 3.21 -12.98 1.94
C LEU A 37 1.82 -12.44 1.65
N THR A 38 1.25 -11.72 2.62
CA THR A 38 0.03 -10.93 2.39
C THR A 38 0.40 -9.52 1.97
N MET A 39 -0.53 -8.87 1.27
CA MET A 39 -0.37 -7.52 0.77
C MET A 39 -1.62 -6.69 0.99
N VAL A 40 -1.40 -5.41 1.28
CA VAL A 40 -2.41 -4.36 1.29
C VAL A 40 -1.89 -3.19 0.47
N GLY A 41 -2.72 -2.61 -0.39
CA GLY A 41 -2.27 -1.46 -1.18
C GLY A 41 -3.39 -0.78 -1.92
N THR A 42 -3.09 0.42 -2.40
CA THR A 42 -4.01 1.20 -3.21
C THR A 42 -3.89 0.81 -4.68
N LEU A 43 -5.02 0.71 -5.38
CA LEU A 43 -5.06 0.44 -6.83
C LEU A 43 -5.44 1.70 -7.60
N ARG A 44 -4.92 1.83 -8.83
CA ARG A 44 -5.41 2.86 -9.76
C ARG A 44 -6.82 2.51 -10.22
N LYS A 45 -7.70 3.51 -10.25
CA LYS A 45 -9.10 3.38 -10.67
C LYS A 45 -9.31 2.90 -12.12
N ASP A 46 -8.28 3.06 -12.97
CA ASP A 46 -8.33 2.72 -14.40
C ASP A 46 -8.01 1.25 -14.67
N LYS A 47 -7.72 0.45 -13.63
CA LYS A 47 -7.52 -0.99 -13.74
C LYS A 47 -8.76 -1.69 -14.29
N ALA A 48 -8.55 -2.59 -15.23
CA ALA A 48 -9.60 -3.34 -15.93
C ALA A 48 -10.26 -4.36 -14.99
N GLU A 49 -9.50 -4.82 -13.99
CA GLU A 49 -9.92 -5.77 -12.98
C GLU A 49 -10.92 -5.18 -11.98
N ILE A 50 -11.13 -3.86 -11.98
CA ILE A 50 -12.11 -3.19 -11.11
C ILE A 50 -13.48 -3.18 -11.80
N PRO A 51 -14.53 -3.76 -11.18
CA PRO A 51 -15.86 -3.77 -11.77
C PRO A 51 -16.43 -2.35 -11.93
N GLU A 52 -17.23 -2.15 -12.97
CA GLU A 52 -17.75 -0.82 -13.32
C GLU A 52 -18.70 -0.25 -12.25
N SER A 53 -19.38 -1.13 -11.51
CA SER A 53 -20.22 -0.81 -10.34
C SER A 53 -19.45 -0.14 -9.19
N PHE A 54 -18.14 -0.33 -9.12
CA PHE A 54 -17.25 0.33 -8.16
C PHE A 54 -16.69 1.64 -8.69
N LYS A 55 -16.54 1.77 -10.02
CA LYS A 55 -16.11 3.02 -10.67
C LYS A 55 -17.18 4.11 -10.58
N SER A 56 -18.45 3.73 -10.64
CA SER A 56 -19.60 4.63 -10.56
C SER A 56 -20.03 4.98 -9.13
N PHE A 57 -19.35 4.45 -8.10
CA PHE A 57 -19.67 4.70 -6.71
C PHE A 57 -19.48 6.19 -6.35
N LYS A 58 -20.50 6.81 -5.77
CA LYS A 58 -20.57 8.27 -5.51
C LYS A 58 -21.02 8.64 -4.11
N GLU A 59 -21.40 7.68 -3.28
CA GLU A 59 -21.87 7.95 -1.93
C GLU A 59 -20.71 8.37 -1.04
N VAL A 60 -20.79 9.56 -0.48
CA VAL A 60 -19.70 10.15 0.30
C VAL A 60 -19.72 9.58 1.71
N GLY A 61 -18.57 9.14 2.20
CA GLY A 61 -18.43 8.59 3.55
C GLY A 61 -18.79 7.11 3.67
N SER A 62 -19.29 6.46 2.61
CA SER A 62 -19.52 5.02 2.59
C SER A 62 -18.39 4.26 1.88
N SER A 63 -18.40 2.94 2.08
CA SER A 63 -17.51 1.99 1.43
C SER A 63 -18.30 0.89 0.76
N ARG A 64 -17.75 0.33 -0.31
CA ARG A 64 -18.19 -0.94 -0.88
C ARG A 64 -17.08 -1.96 -0.83
N PHE A 65 -17.48 -3.21 -0.59
CA PHE A 65 -16.60 -4.36 -0.57
C PHE A 65 -16.92 -5.28 -1.75
N ALA A 66 -15.87 -5.82 -2.36
CA ALA A 66 -15.95 -6.97 -3.25
C ALA A 66 -15.01 -8.05 -2.70
N PHE A 67 -15.56 -9.24 -2.49
CA PHE A 67 -14.82 -10.40 -2.05
C PHE A 67 -14.60 -11.32 -3.23
N ASP A 68 -13.36 -11.74 -3.43
CA ASP A 68 -12.97 -12.69 -4.46
C ASP A 68 -11.96 -13.68 -3.89
N HIS A 69 -12.41 -14.90 -3.63
CA HIS A 69 -11.61 -16.00 -3.05
C HIS A 69 -10.70 -15.52 -1.91
N ASN A 70 -9.44 -15.23 -2.24
CA ASN A 70 -8.38 -14.84 -1.31
C ASN A 70 -8.05 -13.32 -1.37
N LYS A 71 -8.99 -12.47 -1.79
CA LYS A 71 -8.78 -11.01 -1.90
C LYS A 71 -10.06 -10.25 -1.56
N THR A 72 -9.86 -9.07 -0.98
CA THR A 72 -10.92 -8.13 -0.66
C THR A 72 -10.59 -6.79 -1.29
N LEU A 73 -11.47 -6.32 -2.17
CA LEU A 73 -11.42 -5.01 -2.79
C LEU A 73 -12.33 -4.06 -1.99
N VAL A 74 -11.77 -2.95 -1.52
CA VAL A 74 -12.51 -1.91 -0.81
C VAL A 74 -12.48 -0.64 -1.63
N VAL A 75 -13.64 -0.07 -1.91
CA VAL A 75 -13.75 1.26 -2.50
C VAL A 75 -14.39 2.19 -1.49
N HIS A 76 -13.67 3.25 -1.16
CA HIS A 76 -14.11 4.27 -0.22
C HIS A 76 -14.11 5.64 -0.88
N SER A 77 -15.19 6.38 -0.68
CA SER A 77 -15.37 7.72 -1.24
C SER A 77 -15.32 8.76 -0.13
N PRO A 78 -14.12 9.23 0.28
CA PRO A 78 -13.99 10.20 1.36
C PRO A 78 -14.57 11.57 0.97
N LYS A 79 -14.58 11.92 -0.32
CA LYS A 79 -15.11 13.17 -0.86
C LYS A 79 -15.83 12.92 -2.18
N ARG A 80 -16.81 13.77 -2.50
CA ARG A 80 -17.55 13.68 -3.77
C ARG A 80 -16.57 13.70 -4.95
N GLY A 81 -16.65 12.67 -5.80
CA GLY A 81 -15.80 12.52 -6.99
C GLY A 81 -14.37 12.04 -6.72
N LYS A 82 -14.01 11.73 -5.47
CA LYS A 82 -12.73 11.11 -5.11
C LYS A 82 -12.99 9.73 -4.52
N ASN A 83 -12.64 8.70 -5.29
CA ASN A 83 -12.73 7.32 -4.87
C ASN A 83 -11.33 6.78 -4.64
N VAL A 84 -11.13 6.16 -3.48
CA VAL A 84 -9.91 5.43 -3.11
C VAL A 84 -10.23 3.96 -3.25
N VAL A 85 -9.43 3.26 -4.05
CA VAL A 85 -9.55 1.82 -4.24
C VAL A 85 -8.39 1.15 -3.52
N LEU A 86 -8.71 0.21 -2.64
CA LEU A 86 -7.77 -0.57 -1.85
C LEU A 86 -7.99 -2.04 -2.17
N LEU A 87 -6.90 -2.79 -2.29
CA LEU A 87 -6.91 -4.24 -2.37
C LEU A 87 -6.18 -4.78 -1.15
N SER A 88 -6.76 -5.81 -0.54
CA SER A 88 -6.17 -6.55 0.56
C SER A 88 -6.24 -8.04 0.28
N THR A 89 -5.20 -8.77 0.68
CA THR A 89 -5.17 -10.24 0.73
C THR A 89 -5.07 -10.77 2.16
N MET A 90 -5.01 -9.86 3.13
CA MET A 90 -4.90 -10.17 4.57
C MET A 90 -6.27 -10.19 5.24
N HIS A 91 -7.16 -9.30 4.83
CA HIS A 91 -8.45 -9.06 5.49
C HIS A 91 -9.58 -9.69 4.66
N TYR A 92 -10.31 -10.63 5.27
CA TYR A 92 -11.43 -11.35 4.64
C TYR A 92 -12.81 -10.89 5.12
N ASP A 93 -12.84 -9.99 6.11
CA ASP A 93 -14.07 -9.53 6.72
C ASP A 93 -14.39 -8.10 6.32
N ASP A 94 -15.68 -7.75 6.33
CA ASP A 94 -16.21 -6.40 6.18
C ASP A 94 -16.24 -5.63 7.51
N ALA A 95 -15.41 -6.05 8.48
CA ALA A 95 -15.36 -5.48 9.82
C ALA A 95 -15.22 -3.95 9.78
N VAL A 96 -16.22 -3.29 10.37
CA VAL A 96 -16.27 -1.84 10.56
C VAL A 96 -15.97 -1.57 12.02
N ASP A 97 -15.01 -0.70 12.27
CA ASP A 97 -14.73 -0.22 13.61
C ASP A 97 -15.90 0.64 14.12
N GLU A 98 -16.47 0.27 15.27
CA GLU A 98 -17.66 0.91 15.84
C GLU A 98 -17.40 2.36 16.25
N GLU A 99 -16.16 2.68 16.64
CA GLU A 99 -15.78 4.00 17.15
C GLU A 99 -15.55 5.00 16.02
N THR A 100 -14.78 4.62 14.99
CA THR A 100 -14.48 5.51 13.87
C THR A 100 -15.46 5.41 12.70
N LYS A 101 -16.33 4.39 12.70
CA LYS A 101 -17.18 3.99 11.56
C LYS A 101 -16.40 3.77 10.27
N LYS A 102 -15.10 3.49 10.39
CA LYS A 102 -14.19 3.24 9.27
C LYS A 102 -13.90 1.75 9.19
N GLN A 103 -13.62 1.34 7.97
CA GLN A 103 -13.34 -0.04 7.63
C GLN A 103 -11.95 -0.40 8.13
N GLU A 104 -11.80 -1.57 8.74
CA GLU A 104 -10.53 -2.02 9.32
C GLU A 104 -9.37 -1.96 8.30
N VAL A 105 -9.63 -2.40 7.05
CA VAL A 105 -8.66 -2.36 5.95
C VAL A 105 -8.12 -0.95 5.68
N ILE A 106 -8.99 0.07 5.80
CA ILE A 106 -8.60 1.47 5.57
C ILE A 106 -7.79 2.00 6.75
N LEU A 107 -8.16 1.64 7.97
CA LEU A 107 -7.42 2.00 9.17
C LEU A 107 -6.02 1.38 9.13
N PHE A 108 -5.94 0.08 8.82
CA PHE A 108 -4.70 -0.68 8.69
C PHE A 108 -3.79 -0.13 7.57
N TYR A 109 -4.36 0.21 6.41
CA TYR A 109 -3.59 0.87 5.36
C TYR A 109 -3.04 2.22 5.81
N ASN A 110 -3.86 3.04 6.48
CA ASN A 110 -3.43 4.37 6.92
C ASN A 110 -2.37 4.32 8.02
N SER A 111 -2.38 3.31 8.89
CA SER A 111 -1.35 3.14 9.92
C SER A 111 0.00 2.69 9.35
N THR A 112 -0.01 1.86 8.30
CA THR A 112 1.21 1.23 7.76
C THR A 112 1.83 1.97 6.58
N LYS A 113 1.05 2.70 5.77
CA LYS A 113 1.55 3.41 4.58
C LYS A 113 2.65 4.44 4.85
N GLY A 114 2.75 4.95 6.08
CA GLY A 114 3.69 6.00 6.46
C GLY A 114 5.11 5.52 6.77
N GLY A 115 5.40 4.21 6.71
CA GLY A 115 6.71 3.68 7.09
C GLY A 115 7.87 4.28 6.29
N THR A 116 7.76 4.27 4.96
CA THR A 116 8.79 4.81 4.06
C THR A 116 8.87 6.33 4.11
N ASP A 117 7.73 7.01 4.20
CA ASP A 117 7.68 8.49 4.25
C ASP A 117 8.29 9.02 5.55
N THR A 118 8.09 8.31 6.66
CA THR A 118 8.68 8.68 7.95
C THR A 118 10.20 8.52 7.89
N PHE A 119 10.69 7.44 7.28
CA PHE A 119 12.11 7.24 7.05
C PHE A 119 12.72 8.34 6.16
N ASP A 120 12.07 8.69 5.04
CA ASP A 120 12.51 9.76 4.15
C ASP A 120 12.56 11.12 4.89
N LYS A 121 11.54 11.42 5.70
CA LYS A 121 11.50 12.63 6.53
C LYS A 121 12.68 12.68 7.50
N LEU A 122 13.01 11.57 8.15
CA LEU A 122 14.18 11.50 9.05
C LEU A 122 15.48 11.69 8.26
N CYS A 123 15.62 11.06 7.10
CA CYS A 123 16.78 11.24 6.22
C CYS A 123 16.96 12.70 5.79
N HIS A 124 15.86 13.42 5.55
CA HIS A 124 15.90 14.84 5.23
C HIS A 124 16.27 15.70 6.45
N CYS A 125 15.70 15.43 7.63
CA CYS A 125 15.97 16.18 8.85
C CYS A 125 17.43 16.06 9.32
N TYR A 126 18.03 14.89 9.17
CA TYR A 126 19.40 14.60 9.60
C TYR A 126 20.39 14.54 8.44
N SER A 127 20.05 15.16 7.29
CA SER A 127 20.87 15.06 6.09
C SER A 127 22.21 15.78 6.22
N VAL A 128 23.30 15.07 5.95
CA VAL A 128 24.65 15.63 5.76
C VAL A 128 24.98 15.90 4.29
N ALA A 129 24.00 15.73 3.40
CA ALA A 129 24.20 15.89 1.96
C ALA A 129 24.62 17.33 1.62
N ARG A 130 25.61 17.45 0.73
CA ARG A 130 26.12 18.72 0.20
C ARG A 130 25.92 18.78 -1.30
N ARG A 131 25.79 19.99 -1.83
CA ARG A 131 25.76 20.20 -3.28
C ARG A 131 27.05 19.66 -3.88
N THR A 132 26.93 18.73 -4.82
CA THR A 132 28.05 18.13 -5.53
C THR A 132 27.67 17.91 -6.98
N ASN A 133 28.63 18.07 -7.88
CA ASN A 133 28.49 17.72 -9.30
C ASN A 133 28.94 16.28 -9.58
N ARG A 134 29.37 15.54 -8.55
CA ARG A 134 29.80 14.14 -8.66
C ARG A 134 28.71 13.23 -8.14
N CYS A 135 28.05 12.51 -9.04
CA CYS A 135 27.01 11.54 -8.72
C CYS A 135 27.44 10.50 -7.66
N PRO A 136 28.66 9.90 -7.71
CA PRO A 136 29.09 8.93 -6.70
C PRO A 136 29.17 9.51 -5.28
N LEU A 137 29.61 10.77 -5.16
CA LEU A 137 29.68 11.44 -3.86
C LEU A 137 28.29 11.67 -3.27
N ARG A 138 27.26 11.86 -4.12
CA ARG A 138 25.88 12.00 -3.65
C ARG A 138 25.35 10.70 -3.05
N PHE A 139 25.64 9.55 -3.66
CA PHE A 139 25.28 8.24 -3.10
C PHE A 139 25.99 7.99 -1.76
N PHE A 140 27.30 8.25 -1.69
CA PHE A 140 28.06 8.10 -0.46
C PHE A 140 27.46 8.92 0.71
N LEU A 141 27.09 10.18 0.46
CA LEU A 141 26.48 11.03 1.49
C LEU A 141 25.10 10.55 1.94
N VAL A 142 24.34 9.86 1.08
CA VAL A 142 23.05 9.25 1.46
C VAL A 142 23.27 8.02 2.34
N CYS A 143 24.24 7.16 2.02
CA CYS A 143 24.56 5.97 2.81
C CYS A 143 25.01 6.31 4.24
N LEU A 144 25.61 7.48 4.48
CA LEU A 144 25.99 7.91 5.83
C LEU A 144 24.80 8.23 6.75
N ILE A 145 23.60 8.42 6.20
CA ILE A 145 22.40 8.83 6.95
C ILE A 145 21.53 7.62 7.30
N THR A 146 21.61 6.56 6.50
CA THR A 146 20.78 5.36 6.68
C THR A 146 21.41 4.45 7.74
N PRO A 147 20.74 4.13 8.86
CA PRO A 147 21.22 3.14 9.81
C PRO A 147 21.29 1.75 9.17
N GLU A 148 22.24 0.92 9.60
CA GLU A 148 22.34 -0.51 9.22
C GLU A 148 21.13 -1.33 9.69
#